data_AF-A0A653D2Q6-F1
#
_entry.id   AF-A0A653D2Q6-F1
#
_cell.length_a   1.000
_cell.length_b   1.000
_cell.length_c   1.000
_cell.angle_alpha   90.00
_cell.angle_beta   90.00
_cell.angle_gamma   90.00
#
_symmetry.space_group_name_H-M   'P 1'
#
loop_
_entity.id
_entity.type
_entity.pdbx_description
1 polymer ?
#
loop_
_entity_poly.entity_id
_entity_poly.type
_entity_poly.pdbx_seq_one_letter_code
_entity_poly.pdbx_strand_id
1 'polypeptide(L)'
;MVCEGANFLLMRYLAIKRYTGTFELSTIYINGDMCRNIYECTGPFVGTVNDKKVEVCKIYRYIMEECGIVHQCVTVMTTHGRIISQEWEGCPYILNLNPLLFMEDGKPKPYERLMLEKTWSDDMELLSKYLDYKTRAEMKMKTYMSDHPEVKDILGDYVNNIIMLKPGNVIAFTMNYFQNLFPIRIGRIAYFEKSNENHMLEGS
;
A
#
# COMPACT_ATOMS: atom_id res chain seq x y z
N MET A 1 -5.48 10.03 8.95
CA MET A 1 -4.94 10.02 7.57
C MET A 1 -5.01 8.60 7.07
N VAL A 2 -5.62 8.36 5.90
CA VAL A 2 -5.79 7.01 5.34
C VAL A 2 -4.75 6.82 4.24
N CYS A 3 -3.96 5.75 4.33
CA CYS A 3 -3.00 5.40 3.28
C CYS A 3 -3.69 4.58 2.18
N GLU A 4 -3.05 4.46 1.01
CA GLU A 4 -3.63 3.76 -0.14
C GLU A 4 -4.10 2.33 0.16
N GLY A 5 -3.35 1.56 0.94
CA GLY A 5 -3.78 0.21 1.38
C GLY A 5 -5.01 0.23 2.30
N ALA A 6 -5.14 1.26 3.14
CA ALA A 6 -6.28 1.40 4.06
C ALA A 6 -7.56 1.87 3.33
N ASN A 7 -7.44 2.47 2.15
CA ASN A 7 -8.61 2.81 1.31
C ASN A 7 -9.42 1.58 0.92
N PHE A 8 -8.77 0.44 0.67
CA PHE A 8 -9.49 -0.81 0.39
C PHE A 8 -10.28 -1.33 1.59
N LEU A 9 -9.77 -1.14 2.82
CA LEU A 9 -10.49 -1.49 4.04
C LEU A 9 -11.69 -0.55 4.27
N LEU A 10 -11.53 0.74 3.96
CA LEU A 10 -12.62 1.71 3.99
C LEU A 10 -13.71 1.33 2.99
N MET A 11 -13.37 1.09 1.72
CA MET A 11 -14.32 0.66 0.69
C MET A 11 -15.03 -0.65 1.08
N ARG A 12 -14.28 -1.61 1.64
CA ARG A 12 -14.84 -2.85 2.18
C ARG A 12 -15.88 -2.58 3.27
N TYR A 13 -15.56 -1.69 4.21
CA TYR A 13 -16.48 -1.32 5.28
C TYR A 13 -17.75 -0.67 4.73
N LEU A 14 -17.62 0.25 3.77
CA LEU A 14 -18.75 0.92 3.12
C LEU A 14 -19.67 -0.08 2.40
N ALA A 15 -19.09 -1.05 1.68
CA ALA A 15 -19.85 -2.10 1.02
C ALA A 15 -20.62 -2.98 2.03
N ILE A 16 -19.97 -3.39 3.14
CA ILE A 16 -20.61 -4.17 4.20
C ILE A 16 -21.74 -3.39 4.88
N LYS A 17 -21.55 -2.09 5.08
CA LYS A 17 -22.56 -1.19 5.65
C LYS A 17 -23.63 -0.75 4.66
N ARG A 18 -23.54 -1.16 3.39
CA ARG A 18 -24.45 -0.75 2.31
C ARG A 18 -24.58 0.77 2.24
N TYR A 19 -23.46 1.48 2.46
CA TYR A 19 -23.46 2.93 2.42
C TYR A 19 -23.73 3.41 0.99
N THR A 20 -24.64 4.37 0.86
CA THR A 20 -25.00 5.01 -0.40
C THR A 20 -24.85 6.50 -0.22
N GLY A 21 -24.14 7.14 -1.16
CA GLY A 21 -23.87 8.57 -1.09
C GLY A 21 -22.43 8.91 -1.45
N THR A 22 -22.12 10.19 -1.32
CA THR A 22 -20.83 10.74 -1.71
C THR A 22 -20.16 11.39 -0.50
N PHE A 23 -18.89 11.12 -0.31
CA PHE A 23 -18.08 11.79 0.70
C PHE A 23 -16.65 11.99 0.22
N GLU A 24 -15.93 12.83 0.93
CA GLU A 24 -14.57 13.23 0.59
C GLU A 24 -13.61 12.93 1.74
N LEU A 25 -12.37 12.58 1.40
CA LEU A 25 -11.30 12.34 2.35
C LEU A 25 -9.94 12.73 1.77
N SER A 26 -9.09 13.35 2.59
CA SER A 26 -7.65 13.50 2.28
C SER A 26 -6.90 12.20 2.59
N THR A 27 -6.18 11.66 1.61
CA THR A 27 -5.39 10.43 1.73
C THR A 27 -3.95 10.65 1.30
N ILE A 28 -3.10 9.65 1.50
CA ILE A 28 -1.75 9.60 0.93
C ILE A 28 -1.75 8.67 -0.29
N TYR A 29 -1.24 9.17 -1.42
CA TYR A 29 -1.06 8.41 -2.65
C TYR A 29 0.14 7.46 -2.58
N ILE A 30 0.31 6.57 -3.55
CA ILE A 30 1.35 5.52 -3.51
C ILE A 30 2.78 6.09 -3.49
N ASN A 31 2.97 7.29 -4.03
CA ASN A 31 4.24 8.00 -4.04
C ASN A 31 4.54 8.76 -2.72
N GLY A 32 3.59 8.78 -1.77
CA GLY A 32 3.71 9.50 -0.51
C GLY A 32 3.09 10.90 -0.49
N ASP A 33 2.63 11.40 -1.64
CA ASP A 33 2.03 12.73 -1.74
C ASP A 33 0.62 12.74 -1.18
N MET A 34 0.20 13.91 -0.68
CA MET A 34 -1.17 14.09 -0.21
C MET A 34 -2.10 14.24 -1.40
N CYS A 35 -3.24 13.57 -1.38
CA CYS A 35 -4.24 13.66 -2.43
C CYS A 35 -5.65 13.75 -1.85
N ARG A 36 -6.53 14.40 -2.60
CA ARG A 36 -7.94 14.54 -2.24
C ARG A 36 -8.72 13.44 -2.93
N ASN A 37 -9.56 12.73 -2.19
CA ASN A 37 -10.32 11.60 -2.71
C ASN A 37 -11.81 11.84 -2.54
N ILE A 38 -12.56 11.67 -3.61
CA ILE A 38 -14.03 11.66 -3.58
C ILE A 38 -14.48 10.24 -3.83
N TYR A 39 -15.32 9.72 -2.94
CA TYR A 39 -15.94 8.41 -3.05
C TYR A 39 -17.42 8.59 -3.33
N GLU A 40 -17.91 7.95 -4.38
CA GLU A 40 -19.32 7.87 -4.71
C GLU A 40 -19.75 6.41 -4.63
N CYS A 41 -20.55 6.09 -3.61
CA CYS A 41 -21.01 4.74 -3.32
C CYS A 41 -22.45 4.56 -3.78
N THR A 42 -22.67 3.53 -4.58
CA THR A 42 -23.97 3.16 -5.16
C THR A 42 -24.31 1.69 -4.89
N GLY A 43 -25.61 1.40 -4.83
CA GLY A 43 -26.13 0.07 -4.50
C GLY A 43 -26.76 0.02 -3.10
N PRO A 44 -27.07 -1.20 -2.59
CA PRO A 44 -26.79 -2.50 -3.19
C PRO A 44 -27.64 -2.79 -4.44
N PHE A 45 -27.05 -3.48 -5.42
CA PHE A 45 -27.70 -4.00 -6.61
C PHE A 45 -27.57 -5.53 -6.65
N VAL A 46 -28.53 -6.23 -7.27
CA VAL A 46 -28.38 -7.67 -7.52
C VAL A 46 -27.64 -7.85 -8.84
N GLY A 47 -26.42 -8.37 -8.78
CA GLY A 47 -25.60 -8.74 -9.94
C GLY A 47 -25.42 -10.25 -10.05
N THR A 48 -25.01 -10.73 -11.22
CA THR A 48 -24.61 -12.13 -11.43
C THR A 48 -23.09 -12.19 -11.46
N VAL A 49 -22.49 -12.97 -10.56
CA VAL A 49 -21.04 -13.20 -10.48
C VAL A 49 -20.80 -14.70 -10.36
N ASN A 50 -20.03 -15.29 -11.28
CA ASN A 50 -19.82 -16.74 -11.39
C ASN A 50 -21.14 -17.54 -11.37
N ASP A 51 -22.10 -17.14 -12.21
CA ASP A 51 -23.44 -17.74 -12.33
C ASP A 51 -24.32 -17.71 -11.06
N LYS A 52 -23.89 -16.99 -10.01
CA LYS A 52 -24.66 -16.77 -8.79
C LYS A 52 -25.16 -15.33 -8.68
N LYS A 53 -26.40 -15.17 -8.23
CA LYS A 53 -26.97 -13.86 -7.89
C LYS A 53 -26.41 -13.39 -6.55
N VAL A 54 -25.75 -12.25 -6.55
CA VAL A 54 -25.13 -11.67 -5.34
C VAL A 54 -25.44 -10.18 -5.26
N GLU A 55 -25.67 -9.69 -4.04
CA GLU A 55 -25.79 -8.26 -3.79
C GLU A 55 -24.40 -7.59 -3.83
N VAL A 56 -24.30 -6.52 -4.62
CA VAL A 56 -23.06 -5.80 -4.88
C VAL A 56 -23.23 -4.30 -4.65
N CYS A 57 -22.19 -3.66 -4.15
CA CYS A 57 -22.05 -2.21 -4.09
C CYS A 57 -20.97 -1.79 -5.08
N LYS A 58 -21.21 -0.70 -5.80
CA LYS A 58 -20.26 -0.11 -6.73
C LYS A 58 -19.75 1.21 -6.16
N ILE A 59 -18.44 1.32 -6.03
CA ILE A 59 -17.76 2.47 -5.46
C ILE A 59 -16.90 3.10 -6.54
N TYR A 60 -17.24 4.32 -6.93
CA TYR A 60 -16.38 5.17 -7.75
C TYR A 60 -15.47 5.96 -6.81
N ARG A 61 -14.21 6.08 -7.20
CA ARG A 61 -13.23 6.87 -6.47
C ARG A 61 -12.50 7.77 -7.46
N TYR A 62 -12.46 9.05 -7.15
CA TYR A 62 -11.73 10.07 -7.88
C TYR A 62 -10.57 10.54 -7.01
N ILE A 63 -9.35 10.35 -7.49
CA ILE A 63 -8.11 10.72 -6.81
C ILE A 63 -7.59 11.98 -7.49
N MET A 64 -7.65 13.10 -6.79
CA MET A 64 -7.13 14.39 -7.26
C MET A 64 -5.76 14.61 -6.63
N GLU A 65 -4.72 14.57 -7.46
CA GLU A 65 -3.36 14.92 -7.06
C GLU A 65 -3.18 16.45 -6.97
N GLU A 66 -2.16 16.90 -6.25
CA GLU A 66 -1.82 18.33 -6.15
C GLU A 66 -1.45 18.95 -7.51
N CYS A 67 -0.89 18.14 -8.42
CA CYS A 67 -0.57 18.56 -9.78
C CYS A 67 -1.81 18.77 -10.68
N GLY A 68 -3.01 18.47 -10.17
CA GLY A 68 -4.29 18.62 -10.89
C GLY A 68 -4.70 17.41 -11.73
N ILE A 69 -3.87 16.35 -11.78
CA ILE A 69 -4.24 15.09 -12.43
C ILE A 69 -5.35 14.42 -11.59
N VAL A 70 -6.36 13.90 -12.28
CA VAL A 70 -7.46 13.15 -11.68
C VAL A 70 -7.44 11.73 -12.19
N HIS A 71 -7.35 10.78 -11.27
CA HIS A 71 -7.49 9.35 -11.58
C HIS A 71 -8.86 8.86 -11.15
N GLN A 72 -9.58 8.20 -12.04
CA GLN A 72 -10.81 7.53 -11.71
C GLN A 72 -10.56 6.02 -11.56
N CYS A 73 -11.08 5.44 -10.47
CA CYS A 73 -11.15 3.99 -10.36
C CYS A 73 -12.53 3.55 -9.88
N VAL A 74 -12.89 2.34 -10.29
CA VAL A 74 -14.19 1.73 -10.00
C VAL A 74 -13.92 0.41 -9.31
N THR A 75 -14.50 0.24 -8.12
CA THR A 75 -14.41 -0.99 -7.37
C THR A 75 -15.81 -1.54 -7.13
N VAL A 76 -16.06 -2.77 -7.58
CA VAL A 76 -17.30 -3.49 -7.31
C VAL A 76 -17.04 -4.49 -6.20
N MET A 77 -17.83 -4.44 -5.14
CA MET A 77 -17.67 -5.32 -3.99
C MET A 77 -19.00 -5.98 -3.63
N THR A 78 -18.95 -7.19 -3.09
CA THR A 78 -20.13 -7.83 -2.48
C THR A 78 -20.50 -7.12 -1.17
N THR A 79 -21.76 -7.26 -0.73
CA THR A 79 -22.20 -6.82 0.62
C THR A 79 -21.52 -7.59 1.77
N HIS A 80 -20.72 -8.62 1.45
CA HIS A 80 -19.86 -9.36 2.38
C HIS A 80 -18.41 -8.84 2.38
N GLY A 81 -18.10 -7.81 1.58
CA GLY A 81 -16.79 -7.16 1.53
C GLY A 81 -15.73 -7.91 0.72
N ARG A 82 -16.13 -8.69 -0.29
CA ARG A 82 -15.21 -9.28 -1.30
C ARG A 82 -15.14 -8.37 -2.52
N ILE A 83 -13.95 -8.14 -3.08
CA ILE A 83 -13.79 -7.41 -4.34
C ILE A 83 -14.18 -8.35 -5.48
N ILE A 84 -15.11 -7.93 -6.33
CA ILE A 84 -15.53 -8.66 -7.53
C ILE A 84 -14.69 -8.20 -8.72
N SER A 85 -14.62 -6.89 -8.92
CA SER A 85 -13.79 -6.30 -9.95
C SER A 85 -13.22 -4.97 -9.51
N GLN A 86 -12.06 -4.63 -10.06
CA GLN A 86 -11.49 -3.30 -9.95
C GLN A 86 -10.89 -2.86 -11.28
N GLU A 87 -11.23 -1.65 -11.67
CA GLU A 87 -10.81 -1.01 -12.91
C GLU A 87 -10.24 0.37 -12.61
N TRP A 88 -9.19 0.73 -13.33
CA TRP A 88 -8.55 2.04 -13.26
C TRP A 88 -8.61 2.68 -14.64
N GLU A 89 -9.06 3.92 -14.72
CA GLU A 89 -9.05 4.67 -15.96
C GLU A 89 -7.63 4.77 -16.51
N GLY A 90 -7.46 4.52 -17.80
CA GLY A 90 -6.15 4.54 -18.46
C GLY A 90 -5.27 3.30 -18.23
N CYS A 91 -5.71 2.33 -17.42
CA CYS A 91 -4.97 1.09 -17.19
C CYS A 91 -5.57 -0.07 -18.01
N PRO A 92 -4.76 -0.85 -18.76
CA PRO A 92 -5.28 -1.98 -19.55
C PRO A 92 -5.59 -3.22 -18.71
N TYR A 93 -5.36 -3.19 -17.40
CA TYR A 93 -5.54 -4.33 -16.51
C TYR A 93 -6.82 -4.18 -15.69
N ILE A 94 -7.59 -5.27 -15.63
CA ILE A 94 -8.78 -5.39 -14.79
C ILE A 94 -8.52 -6.48 -13.76
N LEU A 95 -8.65 -6.14 -12.48
CA LEU A 95 -8.68 -7.14 -11.43
C LEU A 95 -10.07 -7.76 -11.42
N ASN A 96 -10.16 -9.08 -11.52
CA ASN A 96 -11.42 -9.82 -11.43
C ASN A 96 -11.33 -10.95 -10.41
N LEU A 97 -12.45 -11.23 -9.76
CA LEU A 97 -12.61 -12.38 -8.89
C LEU A 97 -12.35 -13.67 -9.68
N ASN A 98 -11.63 -14.62 -9.07
CA ASN A 98 -11.38 -15.90 -9.70
C ASN A 98 -12.72 -16.59 -10.04
N PRO A 99 -12.96 -16.96 -11.32
CA PRO A 99 -14.22 -17.59 -11.74
C PRO A 99 -14.45 -18.96 -11.07
N LEU A 100 -13.39 -19.63 -10.62
CA LEU A 100 -13.45 -20.92 -9.92
C LEU A 100 -13.72 -20.76 -8.41
N LEU A 101 -13.74 -19.52 -7.89
CA LEU A 101 -14.01 -19.30 -6.48
C LEU A 101 -15.49 -19.58 -6.19
N PHE A 102 -15.73 -20.58 -5.33
CA PHE A 102 -17.06 -20.84 -4.82
C PHE A 102 -17.49 -19.72 -3.87
N MET A 103 -18.45 -18.90 -4.31
CA MET A 103 -19.10 -17.95 -3.41
C MET A 103 -20.06 -18.70 -2.49
N GLU A 104 -19.62 -18.97 -1.26
CA GLU A 104 -20.52 -19.41 -0.19
C GLU A 104 -21.52 -18.30 0.12
N ASP A 105 -22.79 -18.69 0.25
CA ASP A 105 -23.88 -17.83 0.70
C ASP A 105 -23.77 -17.68 2.22
N GLY A 106 -23.04 -16.67 2.68
CA GLY A 106 -22.86 -16.43 4.10
C GLY A 106 -21.92 -15.29 4.45
N LYS A 107 -21.98 -14.86 5.72
CA LYS A 107 -21.02 -13.92 6.31
C LYS A 107 -19.60 -14.41 5.98
N PRO A 108 -18.66 -13.49 5.66
CA PRO A 108 -17.28 -13.90 5.44
C PRO A 108 -16.84 -14.71 6.65
N LYS A 109 -16.38 -15.96 6.42
CA LYS A 109 -15.80 -16.79 7.47
C LYS A 109 -14.81 -15.90 8.25
N PRO A 110 -14.77 -16.00 9.59
CA PRO A 110 -13.74 -15.33 10.37
C PRO A 110 -12.39 -15.53 9.69
N TYR A 111 -11.48 -14.57 9.83
CA TYR A 111 -10.10 -14.72 9.34
C TYR A 111 -9.44 -15.85 10.13
N GLU A 112 -9.82 -17.10 9.83
CA GLU A 112 -9.08 -18.30 10.14
C GLU A 112 -7.82 -18.17 9.30
N ARG A 113 -6.83 -17.54 9.93
CA ARG A 113 -5.43 -17.42 9.57
C ARG A 113 -5.15 -18.25 8.32
N LEU A 114 -5.31 -17.57 7.19
CA LEU A 114 -5.19 -18.06 5.83
C LEU A 114 -4.43 -19.39 5.77
N MET A 115 -5.16 -20.46 5.44
CA MET A 115 -4.56 -21.75 5.11
C MET A 115 -3.47 -21.65 4.02
N LEU A 116 -3.32 -20.50 3.34
CA LEU A 116 -2.22 -20.21 2.42
C LEU A 116 -0.87 -20.68 2.94
N GLU A 117 -0.47 -20.37 4.19
CA GLU A 117 0.87 -20.75 4.69
C GLU A 117 1.13 -22.26 4.60
N LYS A 118 0.09 -23.07 4.84
CA LYS A 118 0.17 -24.53 4.70
C LYS A 118 -0.01 -24.97 3.24
N THR A 119 -0.99 -24.41 2.54
CA THR A 119 -1.35 -24.86 1.19
C THR A 119 -0.30 -24.50 0.13
N TRP A 120 0.43 -23.39 0.27
CA TRP A 120 1.41 -22.99 -0.75
C TRP A 120 2.66 -23.87 -0.75
N SER A 121 3.05 -24.41 0.42
CA SER A 121 4.20 -25.31 0.55
C SER A 121 3.90 -26.71 0.01
N ASP A 122 2.63 -27.12 0.07
CA ASP A 122 2.16 -28.42 -0.43
C ASP A 122 1.96 -28.42 -1.96
N ASP A 123 1.75 -27.24 -2.57
CA ASP A 123 1.68 -27.09 -4.02
C ASP A 123 3.09 -27.08 -4.63
N MET A 124 3.44 -28.17 -5.33
CA MET A 124 4.77 -28.35 -5.93
C MET A 124 5.13 -27.26 -6.95
N GLU A 125 4.15 -26.74 -7.70
CA GLU A 125 4.41 -25.69 -8.69
C GLU A 125 4.70 -24.36 -7.98
N LEU A 126 3.91 -24.04 -6.95
CA LEU A 126 4.06 -22.80 -6.20
C LEU A 126 5.34 -22.80 -5.36
N LEU A 127 5.69 -23.93 -4.74
CA LEU A 127 6.96 -24.13 -4.05
C LEU A 127 8.14 -23.98 -5.00
N SER A 128 8.09 -24.58 -6.20
CA SER A 128 9.15 -24.43 -7.21
C SER A 128 9.35 -22.97 -7.60
N LYS A 129 8.27 -22.23 -7.89
CA LYS A 129 8.35 -20.80 -8.22
C LYS A 129 8.94 -19.98 -7.08
N TYR A 130 8.58 -20.29 -5.84
CA TYR A 130 9.14 -19.63 -4.67
C TYR A 130 10.64 -19.89 -4.54
N LEU A 131 11.08 -21.14 -4.69
CA LEU A 131 12.50 -21.50 -4.60
C LEU A 131 13.34 -20.83 -5.70
N ASP A 132 12.82 -20.78 -6.94
CA ASP A 132 13.46 -20.07 -8.05
C ASP A 132 13.58 -18.57 -7.77
N TYR A 133 12.50 -17.96 -7.28
CA TYR A 133 12.49 -16.54 -6.94
C TYR A 133 13.45 -16.23 -5.79
N LYS A 134 13.45 -17.04 -4.73
CA LYS A 134 14.35 -16.93 -3.58
C LYS A 134 15.81 -17.03 -4.03
N THR A 135 16.13 -18.04 -4.83
CA THR A 135 17.49 -18.25 -5.35
C THR A 135 17.94 -17.06 -6.20
N ARG A 136 17.06 -16.54 -7.08
CA ARG A 136 17.35 -15.36 -7.90
C ARG A 136 17.55 -14.10 -7.04
N ALA A 137 16.75 -13.92 -6.00
CA ALA A 137 16.87 -12.79 -5.08
C ALA A 137 18.18 -12.85 -4.27
N GLU A 138 18.56 -14.04 -3.77
CA GLU A 138 19.82 -14.28 -3.09
C GLU A 138 21.03 -14.03 -4.01
N MET A 139 20.98 -14.50 -5.26
CA MET A 139 22.01 -14.20 -6.25
C MET A 139 22.14 -12.70 -6.51
N LYS A 140 21.03 -11.99 -6.74
CA LYS A 140 21.04 -10.53 -6.93
C LYS A 140 21.65 -9.80 -5.73
N MET A 141 21.25 -10.18 -4.51
CA MET A 141 21.82 -9.60 -3.29
C MET A 141 23.32 -9.89 -3.18
N LYS A 142 23.76 -11.12 -3.48
CA LYS A 142 25.17 -11.49 -3.45
C LYS A 142 25.98 -10.71 -4.48
N THR A 143 25.48 -10.57 -5.71
CA THR A 143 26.10 -9.77 -6.75
C THR A 143 26.19 -8.30 -6.32
N TYR A 144 25.09 -7.71 -5.82
CA TYR A 144 25.10 -6.34 -5.30
C TYR A 144 26.15 -6.13 -4.20
N MET A 145 26.23 -7.05 -3.23
CA MET A 145 27.23 -6.98 -2.16
C MET A 145 28.67 -7.21 -2.64
N SER A 146 28.86 -7.95 -3.73
CA SER A 146 30.17 -8.11 -4.38
C SER A 146 30.58 -6.87 -5.17
N ASP A 147 29.64 -6.23 -5.84
CA ASP A 147 29.86 -5.01 -6.63
C ASP A 147 30.06 -3.78 -5.74
N HIS A 148 29.50 -3.80 -4.52
CA HIS A 148 29.55 -2.72 -3.53
C HIS A 148 30.17 -3.16 -2.20
N PRO A 149 31.49 -3.46 -2.16
CA PRO A 149 32.17 -3.87 -0.92
C PRO A 149 32.04 -2.81 0.19
N GLU A 150 31.96 -1.52 -0.16
CA GLU A 150 31.77 -0.41 0.78
C GLU A 150 30.49 -0.55 1.62
N VAL A 151 29.42 -1.11 1.06
CA VAL A 151 28.16 -1.32 1.79
C VAL A 151 28.34 -2.38 2.88
N LYS A 152 29.10 -3.43 2.57
CA LYS A 152 29.41 -4.49 3.52
C LYS A 152 30.25 -3.96 4.69
N ASP A 153 31.25 -3.14 4.39
CA ASP A 153 32.12 -2.53 5.40
C ASP A 153 31.34 -1.57 6.30
N ILE A 154 30.51 -0.69 5.71
CA ILE A 154 29.63 0.23 6.44
C ILE A 154 28.69 -0.51 7.40
N LEU A 155 28.07 -1.60 6.93
CA LEU A 155 27.19 -2.43 7.76
C LEU A 155 27.95 -3.17 8.86
N GLY A 156 29.16 -3.66 8.56
CA GLY A 156 30.05 -4.28 9.54
C GLY A 156 30.41 -3.31 10.66
N ASP A 157 30.85 -2.11 10.31
CA ASP A 157 31.19 -1.05 11.27
C ASP A 157 29.98 -0.61 12.08
N TYR A 158 28.81 -0.51 11.46
CA TYR A 158 27.57 -0.19 12.16
C TYR A 158 27.24 -1.23 13.24
N VAL A 159 27.26 -2.51 12.88
CA VAL A 159 26.96 -3.62 13.80
C VAL A 159 27.99 -3.67 14.93
N ASN A 160 29.28 -3.51 14.59
CA ASN A 160 30.36 -3.44 15.58
C ASN A 160 30.13 -2.29 16.58
N ASN A 161 29.78 -1.10 16.09
CA ASN A 161 29.52 0.05 16.94
C ASN A 161 28.29 -0.16 17.85
N ILE A 162 27.23 -0.82 17.38
CA ILE A 162 26.10 -1.20 18.25
C ILE A 162 26.55 -2.15 19.35
N ILE A 163 27.33 -3.17 19.01
CA ILE A 163 27.78 -4.19 19.96
C ILE A 163 28.72 -3.59 21.01
N MET A 164 29.60 -2.65 20.60
CA MET A 164 30.54 -1.98 21.49
C MET A 164 29.87 -0.94 22.39
N LEU A 165 29.06 -0.05 21.81
CA LEU A 165 28.49 1.09 22.52
C LEU A 165 27.21 0.75 23.29
N LYS A 166 26.53 -0.35 22.92
CA LYS A 166 25.26 -0.82 23.52
C LYS A 166 24.30 0.33 23.87
N PRO A 167 23.93 1.16 22.88
CA PRO A 167 23.14 2.36 23.14
C PRO A 167 21.77 1.99 23.74
N GLY A 168 21.33 2.75 24.74
CA GLY A 168 20.00 2.55 25.35
C GLY A 168 18.84 2.76 24.37
N ASN A 169 19.06 3.54 23.31
CA ASN A 169 18.12 3.69 22.19
C ASN A 169 18.84 3.42 20.86
N VAL A 170 18.68 2.20 20.34
CA VAL A 170 19.30 1.75 19.09
C VAL A 170 18.82 2.58 17.90
N ILE A 171 17.53 2.95 17.84
CA ILE A 171 16.96 3.68 16.69
C ILE A 171 17.58 5.07 16.53
N ALA A 172 17.69 5.83 17.62
CA ALA A 172 18.32 7.14 17.60
C ALA A 172 19.80 7.06 17.20
N PHE A 173 20.50 6.02 17.67
CA PHE A 173 21.88 5.74 17.30
C PHE A 173 22.02 5.43 15.80
N THR A 174 21.16 4.56 15.25
CA THR A 174 21.13 4.22 13.82
C THR A 174 20.97 5.44 12.94
N MET A 175 20.00 6.31 13.27
CA MET A 175 19.75 7.52 12.50
C MET A 175 20.99 8.43 12.46
N ASN A 176 21.65 8.63 13.61
CA ASN A 176 22.83 9.47 13.69
C ASN A 176 24.02 8.84 12.94
N TYR A 177 24.25 7.54 13.11
CA TYR A 177 25.33 6.81 12.44
C TYR A 177 25.28 6.95 10.91
N PHE A 178 24.13 6.65 10.30
CA PHE A 178 23.99 6.74 8.84
C PHE A 178 23.88 8.19 8.33
N GLN A 179 23.40 9.13 9.12
CA GLN A 179 23.42 10.56 8.75
C GLN A 179 24.85 11.11 8.65
N ASN A 180 25.77 10.64 9.49
CA ASN A 180 27.16 11.10 9.48
C ASN A 180 28.01 10.47 8.36
N LEU A 181 27.60 9.32 7.81
CA LEU A 181 28.31 8.63 6.72
C LEU A 181 28.18 9.34 5.36
N PHE A 182 27.17 10.19 5.18
CA PHE A 182 26.99 10.98 3.97
C PHE A 182 27.22 12.48 4.27
N PRO A 183 28.45 13.01 4.11
CA PRO A 183 28.73 14.43 4.34
C PRO A 183 28.03 15.35 3.32
N ILE A 184 27.55 14.79 2.20
CA ILE A 184 26.61 15.47 1.33
C ILE A 184 25.22 15.30 1.96
N ARG A 185 24.80 16.32 2.71
CA ARG A 185 23.37 16.63 2.78
C ARG A 185 22.94 16.85 1.34
N ILE A 186 22.43 15.82 0.65
CA ILE A 186 21.42 16.05 -0.38
C ILE A 186 20.45 16.94 0.36
N GLY A 187 20.32 18.21 -0.08
CA GLY A 187 19.52 19.17 0.64
C GLY A 187 18.25 18.46 1.03
N ARG A 188 18.02 18.30 2.34
CA ARG A 188 16.69 17.95 2.79
C ARG A 188 15.89 19.10 2.22
N ILE A 189 15.23 18.87 1.08
CA ILE A 189 14.10 19.68 0.72
C ILE A 189 13.22 19.48 1.93
N ALA A 190 13.19 20.49 2.79
CA ALA A 190 12.33 20.51 3.93
C ALA A 190 10.94 20.60 3.31
N TYR A 191 10.33 19.44 3.04
CA TYR A 191 8.97 19.36 2.52
C TYR A 191 7.94 20.00 3.47
N PHE A 192 8.37 20.46 4.67
CA PHE A 192 7.49 20.96 5.74
C PHE A 192 8.04 22.12 6.58
N GLU A 193 8.82 23.05 6.01
CA GLU A 193 8.94 24.37 6.65
C GLU A 193 8.51 25.45 5.67
N LYS A 194 7.29 25.97 5.87
CA LYS A 194 6.87 27.23 5.24
C LYS A 194 7.85 28.30 5.66
N SER A 195 8.53 28.90 4.69
CA SER A 195 9.15 30.22 4.83
C SER A 195 8.07 31.22 5.23
N ASN A 196 7.98 31.52 6.52
CA ASN A 196 7.28 32.72 6.96
C ASN A 196 8.17 33.91 6.66
N GLU A 197 8.12 34.38 5.42
CA GLU A 197 8.48 35.76 5.11
C GLU A 197 7.34 36.42 4.34
N ASN A 198 6.89 37.54 4.93
CA ASN A 198 6.12 38.64 4.36
C ASN A 198 4.59 38.55 4.44
N HIS A 199 4.07 38.93 5.61
CA HIS A 199 3.12 40.04 5.70
C HIS A 199 3.28 40.75 7.05
N MET A 200 3.80 41.98 7.04
CA MET A 200 3.23 43.15 7.74
C MET A 200 4.06 44.39 7.34
N LEU A 201 3.67 45.01 6.23
CA LEU A 201 3.79 46.46 6.10
C LEU A 201 2.51 47.06 6.69
N GLU A 202 2.71 48.05 7.57
CA GLU A 202 1.86 49.19 7.95
C GLU A 202 1.65 49.35 9.47
N GLY A 203 2.07 50.52 9.98
CA GLY A 203 1.46 51.15 11.15
C GLY A 203 2.40 51.62 12.28
N SER A 204 3.20 52.65 12.04
CA SER A 204 3.31 53.91 12.83
C SER A 204 4.63 54.65 12.60
#